data_AF-A0A1G5UAX0-F1
#
_entry.id   AF-A0A1G5UAX0-F1
#
_cell.length_a   1.000
_cell.length_b   1.000
_cell.length_c   1.000
_cell.angle_alpha   90.00
_cell.angle_beta   90.00
_cell.angle_gamma   90.00
#
_symmetry.space_group_name_H-M   'P 1'
#
loop_
_entity.id
_entity.type
_entity.pdbx_description
1 polymer ?
#
loop_
_entity_poly.entity_id
_entity_poly.type
_entity_poly.pdbx_seq_one_letter_code
_entity_poly.pdbx_strand_id
1 'polypeptide(L)'
;MSRHALITRQAALAAALLLGLAVRPCAAQSPGDALNADDGTGAVKVCSPVATPRWRSMTPVPKTWTFLDCMGFAGEMGATHFQLGCLFANVTPHAQKYAWGAMVPIEKSAMAKAQPPVPNCGW
;
A
#
# COMPACT_ATOMS: atom_id res chain seq x y z
N MET A 1 45.88 -37.13 27.54
CA MET A 1 44.40 -37.08 27.49
C MET A 1 43.99 -35.75 26.86
N SER A 2 43.50 -35.80 25.63
CA SER A 2 43.51 -34.70 24.66
C SER A 2 42.16 -33.98 24.59
N ARG A 3 42.09 -32.74 25.10
CA ARG A 3 40.88 -31.90 25.14
C ARG A 3 40.55 -31.21 23.80
N HIS A 4 41.38 -31.38 22.77
CA HIS A 4 41.28 -30.61 21.54
C HIS A 4 40.45 -31.27 20.43
N ALA A 5 39.98 -32.51 20.61
CA ALA A 5 39.27 -33.24 19.56
C ALA A 5 37.73 -33.04 19.55
N LEU A 6 37.15 -32.45 20.60
CA LEU A 6 35.68 -32.34 20.72
C LEU A 6 35.12 -31.03 20.13
N ILE A 7 35.94 -29.99 20.02
CA ILE A 7 35.49 -28.64 19.61
C ILE A 7 35.31 -28.54 18.09
N THR A 8 35.99 -29.39 17.31
CA THR A 8 36.08 -29.29 15.85
C THR A 8 34.84 -29.81 15.11
N ARG A 9 33.96 -30.59 15.75
CA ARG A 9 32.78 -31.18 15.09
C ARG A 9 31.52 -30.31 15.13
N GLN A 10 31.42 -29.36 16.06
CA GLN A 10 30.22 -28.50 16.19
C GLN A 10 30.22 -27.32 15.21
N ALA A 11 31.38 -26.90 14.71
CA ALA A 11 31.47 -25.74 13.81
C ALA A 11 30.95 -26.03 12.39
N ALA A 12 30.99 -27.29 11.92
CA ALA A 12 30.59 -27.62 10.55
C ALA A 12 29.07 -27.64 10.33
N LEU A 13 28.27 -27.88 11.38
CA LEU A 13 26.81 -27.94 11.29
C LEU A 13 26.15 -26.55 11.30
N ALA A 14 26.81 -25.53 11.85
CA ALA A 14 26.28 -24.16 11.88
C ALA A 14 26.38 -23.44 10.52
N ALA A 15 27.37 -23.80 9.69
CA ALA A 15 27.58 -23.16 8.39
C ALA A 15 26.55 -23.61 7.33
N ALA A 16 25.99 -24.81 7.45
CA ALA A 16 25.03 -25.35 6.47
C ALA A 16 23.62 -24.76 6.60
N LEU A 17 23.23 -24.24 7.77
CA LEU A 17 21.90 -23.64 7.97
C LEU A 17 21.80 -22.20 7.46
N LEU A 18 22.92 -21.49 7.30
CA LEU A 18 22.91 -20.09 6.85
C LEU A 18 22.84 -19.93 5.31
N LEU A 19 23.08 -21.00 4.56
CA LEU A 19 22.98 -21.02 3.09
C LEU A 19 21.54 -21.32 2.58
N GLY A 20 20.60 -21.62 3.50
CA GLY A 20 19.20 -21.90 3.17
C GLY A 20 18.31 -20.66 3.03
N LEU A 21 18.85 -19.45 3.19
CA LEU A 21 18.17 -18.22 2.76
C LEU A 21 18.27 -18.14 1.24
N ALA A 22 17.47 -18.99 0.58
CA ALA A 22 17.12 -18.79 -0.81
C ALA A 22 16.58 -17.38 -0.92
N VAL A 23 17.41 -16.46 -1.42
CA VAL A 23 16.99 -15.19 -1.97
C VAL A 23 16.07 -15.59 -3.11
N ARG A 24 14.78 -15.74 -2.79
CA ARG A 24 13.73 -15.72 -3.79
C ARG A 24 14.01 -14.45 -4.57
N PRO A 25 14.28 -14.52 -5.89
CA PRO A 25 14.24 -13.31 -6.68
C PRO A 25 12.84 -12.77 -6.45
N CYS A 26 12.72 -11.64 -5.75
CA CYS A 26 11.53 -10.83 -5.83
C CYS A 26 11.36 -10.62 -7.32
N ALA A 27 10.38 -11.30 -7.93
CA ALA A 27 9.97 -10.97 -9.27
C ALA A 27 9.75 -9.46 -9.26
N ALA A 28 10.54 -8.74 -10.06
CA ALA A 28 10.38 -7.30 -10.18
C ALA A 28 8.92 -7.08 -10.59
N GLN A 29 8.13 -6.51 -9.68
CA GLN A 29 6.73 -6.23 -9.97
C GLN A 29 6.71 -5.32 -11.19
N SER A 30 6.01 -5.71 -12.25
CA SER A 30 5.85 -4.80 -13.37
C SER A 30 5.13 -3.55 -12.84
N PRO A 31 5.39 -2.34 -13.37
CA PRO A 31 4.67 -1.14 -12.95
C PRO A 31 3.14 -1.28 -13.02
N GLY A 32 2.63 -2.18 -13.88
CA GLY A 32 1.21 -2.54 -13.95
C GLY A 32 0.73 -3.37 -12.76
N ASP A 33 1.53 -4.34 -12.29
CA ASP A 33 1.23 -5.14 -11.09
C ASP A 33 1.38 -4.33 -9.80
N ALA A 34 2.29 -3.35 -9.79
CA ALA A 34 2.60 -2.53 -8.62
C ALA A 34 1.46 -1.56 -8.25
N LEU A 35 0.63 -1.16 -9.23
CA LEU A 35 -0.35 -0.08 -9.04
C LEU A 35 -1.78 -0.57 -8.82
N ASN A 36 -2.05 -1.88 -8.83
CA ASN A 36 -3.40 -2.42 -8.65
C ASN A 36 -4.44 -1.72 -9.57
N ALA A 37 -4.04 -1.34 -10.78
CA ALA A 37 -4.90 -0.61 -11.71
C ALA A 37 -6.08 -1.50 -12.11
N ASP A 38 -7.30 -1.00 -11.99
CA ASP A 38 -8.52 -1.70 -12.40
C ASP A 38 -8.43 -2.18 -13.86
N ASP A 39 -8.75 -3.43 -14.14
CA ASP A 39 -8.47 -4.04 -15.44
C ASP A 39 -9.43 -3.55 -16.54
N GLY A 40 -10.60 -3.01 -16.14
CA GLY A 40 -11.58 -2.42 -17.05
C GLY A 40 -11.29 -0.96 -17.38
N THR A 41 -10.82 -0.18 -16.40
CA THR A 41 -10.67 1.29 -16.51
C THR A 41 -9.22 1.77 -16.50
N GLY A 42 -8.26 0.92 -16.14
CA GLY A 42 -6.87 1.30 -15.86
C GLY A 42 -6.73 2.27 -14.68
N ALA A 43 -7.74 2.35 -13.81
CA ALA A 43 -7.78 3.31 -12.71
C ALA A 43 -7.09 2.76 -11.45
N VAL A 44 -6.26 3.58 -10.83
CA VAL A 44 -5.55 3.27 -9.58
C VAL A 44 -6.27 3.93 -8.42
N LYS A 45 -6.69 3.13 -7.43
CA LYS A 45 -7.21 3.63 -6.15
C LYS A 45 -6.07 4.26 -5.35
N VAL A 46 -6.32 5.43 -4.78
CA VAL A 46 -5.35 6.14 -3.95
C VAL A 46 -5.98 6.51 -2.62
N CYS A 47 -5.30 6.16 -1.53
CA CYS A 47 -5.61 6.66 -0.20
C CYS A 47 -4.68 7.83 0.13
N SER A 48 -5.23 8.90 0.68
CA SER A 48 -4.47 10.09 1.04
C SER A 48 -4.68 10.46 2.50
N PRO A 49 -3.76 10.04 3.39
CA PRO A 49 -3.71 10.54 4.76
C PRO A 49 -3.36 12.03 4.76
N VAL A 50 -4.08 12.81 5.56
CA VAL A 50 -3.90 14.26 5.66
C VAL A 50 -3.66 14.64 7.13
N ALA A 51 -2.44 15.08 7.41
CA ALA A 51 -2.11 15.74 8.66
C ALA A 51 -2.17 17.26 8.42
N THR A 52 -3.25 17.87 8.92
CA THR A 52 -3.43 19.32 8.88
C THR A 52 -2.29 20.00 9.66
N PRO A 53 -1.73 21.14 9.18
CA PRO A 53 -2.35 22.05 8.22
C PRO A 53 -1.98 21.85 6.75
N ARG A 54 -0.95 21.05 6.38
CA ARG A 54 -0.47 21.00 4.98
C ARG A 54 0.14 19.68 4.51
N TRP A 55 0.29 18.66 5.36
CA TRP A 55 0.96 17.44 4.94
C TRP A 55 -0.05 16.45 4.38
N ARG A 56 0.16 16.05 3.12
CA ARG A 56 -0.69 15.11 2.40
C ARG A 56 0.20 14.12 1.65
N SER A 57 0.07 12.84 1.98
CA SER A 57 0.67 11.76 1.21
C SER A 57 -0.38 11.14 0.30
N MET A 58 0.06 10.51 -0.78
CA MET A 58 -0.80 9.76 -1.70
C MET A 58 -0.19 8.39 -1.90
N THR A 59 -0.90 7.35 -1.48
CA THR A 59 -0.43 5.97 -1.57
C THR A 59 -1.39 5.19 -2.46
N PRO A 60 -0.92 4.59 -3.56
CA PRO A 60 -1.70 3.61 -4.31
C PRO A 60 -2.09 2.46 -3.39
N VAL A 61 -3.35 2.03 -3.45
CA VAL A 61 -3.87 0.98 -2.57
C VAL A 61 -4.51 -0.17 -3.37
N PRO A 62 -4.57 -1.38 -2.80
CA PRO A 62 -5.22 -2.52 -3.43
C PRO A 62 -6.65 -2.24 -3.90
N LYS A 63 -7.06 -2.91 -4.98
CA LYS A 63 -8.44 -2.85 -5.50
C LYS A 63 -9.49 -3.23 -4.45
N THR A 64 -9.13 -4.10 -3.53
CA THR A 64 -10.01 -4.61 -2.47
C THR A 64 -10.25 -3.62 -1.33
N TRP A 65 -9.49 -2.53 -1.26
CA TRP A 65 -9.66 -1.55 -0.19
C TRP A 65 -11.01 -0.84 -0.29
N THR A 66 -11.66 -0.80 0.86
CA THR A 66 -12.93 -0.15 1.18
C THR A 66 -12.69 1.14 1.95
N PHE A 67 -13.69 2.02 2.01
CA PHE A 67 -13.61 3.34 2.69
C PHE A 67 -12.95 3.26 4.08
N LEU A 68 -13.30 2.22 4.83
CA LEU A 68 -12.81 1.98 6.19
C LEU A 68 -11.33 1.56 6.23
N ASP A 69 -10.83 0.85 5.21
CA ASP A 69 -9.42 0.46 5.15
C ASP A 69 -8.50 1.69 5.01
N CYS A 70 -8.89 2.64 4.14
CA CYS A 70 -8.13 3.90 4.03
C CYS A 70 -8.26 4.77 5.28
N MET A 71 -9.44 4.82 5.91
CA MET A 71 -9.62 5.51 7.18
C MET A 71 -8.72 4.94 8.28
N GLY A 72 -8.70 3.60 8.43
CA GLY A 72 -7.85 2.91 9.40
C GLY A 72 -6.37 3.16 9.15
N PHE A 73 -5.92 2.98 7.90
CA PHE A 73 -4.54 3.27 7.49
C PHE A 73 -4.14 4.73 7.77
N ALA A 74 -4.99 5.69 7.42
CA ALA A 74 -4.72 7.09 7.70
C ALA A 74 -4.61 7.38 9.20
N GLY A 75 -5.46 6.72 10.01
CA GLY A 75 -5.41 6.81 11.47
C GLY A 75 -4.11 6.26 12.06
N GLU A 76 -3.65 5.10 11.58
CA GLU A 76 -2.36 4.50 11.97
C GLU A 76 -1.16 5.41 11.63
N MET A 77 -1.27 6.18 10.54
CA MET A 77 -0.27 7.17 10.12
C MET A 77 -0.33 8.47 10.94
N GLY A 78 -1.25 8.60 11.91
CA GLY A 78 -1.44 9.79 12.73
C GLY A 78 -2.09 10.96 11.99
N ALA A 79 -2.80 10.70 10.88
CA ALA A 79 -3.54 11.73 10.17
C ALA A 79 -4.81 12.12 10.94
N THR A 80 -5.28 13.36 10.73
CA THR A 80 -6.57 13.82 11.29
C THR A 80 -7.71 13.71 10.29
N HIS A 81 -7.36 13.67 8.99
CA HIS A 81 -8.28 13.52 7.89
C HIS A 81 -7.73 12.49 6.90
N PHE A 82 -8.60 12.01 6.01
CA PHE A 82 -8.20 11.26 4.84
C PHE A 82 -9.02 11.70 3.63
N GLN A 83 -8.52 11.36 2.45
CA GLN A 83 -9.21 11.60 1.20
C GLN A 83 -8.96 10.43 0.25
N LEU A 84 -10.02 10.01 -0.43
CA LEU A 84 -9.94 8.97 -1.46
C LEU A 84 -9.75 9.61 -2.82
N GLY A 85 -8.96 8.96 -3.67
CA GLY A 85 -8.75 9.39 -5.04
C GLY A 85 -8.67 8.25 -6.03
N CYS A 86 -8.84 8.61 -7.30
CA CYS A 86 -8.66 7.76 -8.46
C CYS A 86 -7.67 8.44 -9.40
N LEU A 87 -6.68 7.70 -9.87
CA LEU A 87 -5.78 8.12 -10.95
C LEU A 87 -6.05 7.26 -12.18
N PHE A 88 -6.26 7.87 -13.34
CA PHE A 88 -6.65 7.16 -14.56
C PHE A 88 -5.45 7.09 -15.52
N ALA A 89 -4.96 5.88 -15.82
CA ALA A 89 -3.78 5.69 -16.67
C ALA A 89 -4.09 5.88 -18.17
N ASN A 90 -5.29 5.50 -18.62
CA ASN A 90 -5.71 5.54 -20.02
C ASN A 90 -6.80 6.58 -20.24
N VAL A 91 -6.41 7.85 -20.32
CA VAL A 91 -7.35 8.93 -20.66
C VAL A 91 -6.97 9.58 -21.99
N THR A 92 -7.98 9.89 -22.81
CA THR A 92 -7.79 10.76 -23.98
C THR A 92 -7.24 12.12 -23.50
N PRO A 93 -6.55 12.89 -24.36
CA PRO A 93 -5.88 14.14 -23.95
C PRO A 93 -6.77 15.17 -23.23
N HIS A 94 -8.09 15.05 -23.36
CA HIS A 94 -9.09 15.94 -22.77
C HIS A 94 -9.89 15.34 -21.60
N ALA A 95 -9.63 14.09 -21.21
CA ALA A 95 -10.33 13.44 -20.11
C ALA A 95 -9.61 13.66 -18.76
N GLN A 96 -10.38 13.64 -17.66
CA GLN A 96 -9.87 13.86 -16.30
C GLN A 96 -8.88 12.76 -15.90
N LYS A 97 -7.63 13.15 -15.63
CA LYS A 97 -6.55 12.24 -15.21
C LYS A 97 -6.67 11.76 -13.77
N TYR A 98 -7.46 12.46 -12.96
CA TYR A 98 -7.67 12.13 -11.57
C TYR A 98 -9.03 12.63 -11.07
N ALA A 99 -9.56 11.97 -10.04
CA ALA A 99 -10.74 12.39 -9.30
C ALA A 99 -10.47 12.25 -7.80
N TRP A 100 -10.94 13.21 -7.00
CA TRP A 100 -10.81 13.21 -5.55
C TRP A 100 -12.18 13.29 -4.88
N GLY A 101 -12.38 12.50 -3.83
CA GLY A 101 -13.53 12.60 -2.96
C GLY A 101 -13.40 13.77 -1.98
N ALA A 102 -14.37 13.92 -1.09
CA ALA A 102 -14.28 14.89 0.00
C ALA A 102 -13.13 14.53 0.95
N MET A 103 -12.53 15.55 1.57
CA MET A 103 -11.63 15.34 2.70
C MET A 103 -12.46 15.09 3.95
N VAL A 104 -12.30 13.92 4.57
CA VAL A 104 -13.15 13.45 5.67
C VAL A 104 -12.33 13.40 6.96
N PRO A 105 -12.81 14.00 8.07
CA PRO A 105 -12.17 13.86 9.37
C PRO A 105 -12.35 12.44 9.93
N ILE A 106 -11.28 11.88 10.51
CA ILE A 106 -11.25 10.48 10.98
C ILE A 106 -12.23 10.25 12.15
N GLU A 107 -12.33 11.19 13.08
CA GLU A 107 -13.23 11.07 14.24
C GLU A 107 -14.72 11.01 13.87
N LYS A 108 -15.11 11.58 12.73
CA LYS A 108 -16.50 11.61 12.27
C LYS A 108 -16.81 10.54 11.22
N SER A 109 -15.82 9.80 10.73
CA SER A 109 -16.00 8.93 9.57
C SER A 109 -16.65 7.59 9.87
N ALA A 110 -16.63 7.13 11.13
CA ALA A 110 -17.49 6.02 11.56
C ALA A 110 -19.00 6.33 11.39
N MET A 111 -19.37 7.61 11.30
CA MET A 111 -20.74 8.06 11.04
C MET A 111 -20.93 8.73 9.67
N ALA A 112 -19.83 9.05 8.96
CA ALA A 112 -19.91 9.68 7.66
C ALA A 112 -20.20 8.61 6.60
N LYS A 113 -21.27 8.80 5.83
CA LYS A 113 -21.53 8.02 4.62
C LYS A 113 -20.26 8.05 3.76
N ALA A 114 -19.82 6.90 3.23
CA ALA A 114 -18.69 6.83 2.33
C ALA A 114 -18.87 7.87 1.19
N GLN A 115 -17.87 8.73 1.01
CA GLN A 115 -17.85 9.78 -0.02
C GLN A 115 -16.73 9.48 -1.02
N PRO A 116 -16.92 8.46 -1.89
CA PRO A 116 -15.93 8.15 -2.91
C PRO A 116 -15.85 9.28 -3.96
N PRO A 117 -14.71 9.41 -4.66
CA PRO A 117 -14.58 10.31 -5.81
C PRO A 117 -15.60 10.00 -6.91
N VAL A 118 -15.94 11.01 -7.71
CA VAL A 118 -16.74 10.87 -8.94
C VAL A 118 -15.93 11.42 -10.11
N PRO A 119 -15.64 10.63 -11.16
CA PRO A 119 -15.94 9.20 -11.31
C PRO A 119 -15.23 8.34 -10.25
N ASN A 120 -15.91 7.26 -9.85
CA ASN A 120 -15.39 6.30 -8.88
C ASN A 120 -14.59 5.20 -9.59
N CYS A 121 -13.52 4.73 -8.95
CA CYS A 121 -12.65 3.62 -9.38
C CYS A 121 -12.85 2.36 -8.50
N GLY A 122 -14.09 2.07 -8.11
CA GLY A 122 -14.49 0.85 -7.41
C GLY A 122 -14.55 0.91 -5.88
N TRP A 123 -14.70 2.10 -5.28
CA TRP A 123 -14.94 2.31 -3.84
C TRP A 123 -16.40 2.21 -3.43
#